data_AF-A0A8T0XY25-F1
#
_entry.id   AF-A0A8T0XY25-F1
#
_cell.length_a   1.000
_cell.length_b   1.000
_cell.length_c   1.000
_cell.angle_alpha   90.00
_cell.angle_beta   90.00
_cell.angle_gamma   90.00
#
_symmetry.space_group_name_H-M   'P 1'
#
loop_
_entity.id
_entity.type
_entity.pdbx_description
1 polymer ?
#
loop_
_entity_poly.entity_id
_entity_poly.type
_entity_poly.pdbx_seq_one_letter_code
_entity_poly.pdbx_strand_id
1 'polypeptide(L)'
;MKHHYQNVKSLHGKLSEVPRHWLWLRFLNNSFFARRLMRSGLQLSVGLAVGVIFNNIFVQPNLDTYEEENPDLYDECLTLVGFSAVIYQTLPAAIVLSLPGSGLRFFEPFKRTSPSSGQDTVEEGGPDPTNMTKVRRRFVFQLCEVLAVCMLLFDFCLVAYFLRVLFTGAIDSCGSISTRVFALGAAFCYAGFFVVIYYFARYREHIKMQLGAFQEADQTGDVRKYVDLRSDQKLNTTAKLLGVVRVRLYYATRRGDLEEMREILEFAKAKGLTDVGFPDKVYAAPKIRWKFFARSRENPVHVAALLGNTRALELLEEYGFSMEELDKVRRVVVSTGGFFWHFVQLIVKRPQGSNEDTAVSVFHTSLVTPLHCAVSTGQFETVRWLLAQGVSPGTLAQ
;
A
#
# COMPACT_ATOMS: atom_id res chain seq x y z
N MET A 1 5.77 2.49 -38.83
CA MET A 1 6.13 2.75 -37.42
C MET A 1 6.25 4.23 -37.02
N LYS A 2 6.80 5.14 -37.84
CA LYS A 2 6.94 6.58 -37.48
C LYS A 2 5.63 7.33 -37.16
N HIS A 3 4.54 7.05 -37.88
CA HIS A 3 3.24 7.70 -37.61
C HIS A 3 2.60 7.27 -36.28
N HIS A 4 2.80 6.02 -35.86
CA HIS A 4 2.24 5.54 -34.60
C HIS A 4 2.94 6.19 -33.39
N TYR A 5 4.24 6.45 -33.49
CA TYR A 5 5.04 7.16 -32.49
C TYR A 5 4.70 8.66 -32.38
N GLN A 6 4.39 9.32 -33.50
CA GLN A 6 3.92 10.72 -33.48
C GLN A 6 2.56 10.85 -32.76
N ASN A 7 1.66 9.87 -32.96
CA ASN A 7 0.38 9.83 -32.27
C ASN A 7 0.53 9.56 -30.76
N VAL A 8 1.49 8.74 -30.32
CA VAL A 8 1.77 8.53 -28.89
C VAL A 8 2.35 9.80 -28.23
N LYS A 9 3.14 10.59 -28.97
CA LYS A 9 3.66 11.89 -28.53
C LYS A 9 2.57 12.97 -28.47
N SER A 10 1.58 12.94 -29.35
CA SER A 10 0.43 13.85 -29.30
C SER A 10 -0.59 13.46 -28.21
N LEU A 11 -0.66 12.18 -27.87
CA LEU A 11 -1.48 11.65 -26.75
C LEU A 11 -0.87 11.91 -25.37
N HIS A 12 0.46 12.04 -25.27
CA HIS A 12 1.10 12.58 -24.06
C HIS A 12 0.90 14.09 -24.04
N GLY A 13 -0.27 14.53 -23.58
CA GLY A 13 -0.55 15.94 -23.36
C GLY A 13 0.61 16.61 -22.62
N LYS A 14 0.97 17.84 -23.03
CA LYS A 14 1.97 18.65 -22.34
C LYS A 14 1.61 18.70 -20.85
N LEU A 15 2.40 18.05 -20.00
CA LEU A 15 2.26 18.20 -18.55
C LEU A 15 2.45 19.69 -18.27
N SER A 16 1.40 20.33 -17.78
CA SER A 16 1.42 21.76 -17.46
C SER A 16 2.56 22.04 -16.47
N GLU A 17 3.26 23.15 -16.65
CA GLU A 17 4.29 23.58 -15.71
C GLU A 17 3.64 23.84 -14.35
N VAL A 18 3.87 22.92 -13.42
CA VAL A 18 3.27 22.98 -12.11
C VAL A 18 4.14 23.85 -11.19
N PRO A 19 3.57 24.86 -10.49
CA PRO A 19 4.30 25.72 -9.58
C PRO A 19 5.16 24.93 -8.58
N ARG A 20 6.36 25.44 -8.28
CA ARG A 20 7.39 24.67 -7.57
C ARG A 20 7.02 24.27 -6.13
N HIS A 21 6.08 24.97 -5.49
CA HIS A 21 5.80 24.83 -4.05
C HIS A 21 4.31 24.62 -3.73
N TRP A 22 3.39 25.24 -4.47
CA TRP A 22 1.96 25.31 -4.10
C TRP A 22 1.05 24.81 -5.23
N LEU A 23 0.20 23.84 -4.93
CA LEU A 23 -0.81 23.25 -5.83
C LEU A 23 -2.25 23.42 -5.33
N TRP A 24 -2.41 24.14 -4.21
CA TRP A 24 -3.56 24.09 -3.29
C TRP A 24 -4.94 24.21 -3.97
N LEU A 25 -5.23 25.31 -4.68
CA LEU A 25 -6.58 25.55 -5.22
C LEU A 25 -6.99 24.58 -6.34
N ARG A 26 -6.09 24.32 -7.31
CA ARG A 26 -6.41 23.42 -8.43
C ARG A 26 -6.48 21.97 -7.99
N PHE A 27 -5.62 21.56 -7.06
CA PHE A 27 -5.60 20.19 -6.55
C PHE A 27 -6.84 19.87 -5.69
N LEU A 28 -7.25 20.78 -4.81
CA LEU A 28 -8.44 20.61 -3.97
C LEU A 28 -9.74 20.67 -4.76
N ASN A 29 -9.82 21.46 -5.83
CA ASN A 29 -10.99 21.47 -6.69
C ASN A 29 -11.11 20.21 -7.56
N ASN A 30 -9.99 19.56 -7.87
CA ASN A 30 -9.96 18.36 -8.72
C ASN A 30 -10.08 17.04 -7.95
N SER A 31 -9.98 17.04 -6.62
CA SER A 31 -10.15 15.85 -5.79
C SER A 31 -11.19 16.05 -4.69
N PHE A 32 -12.35 15.41 -4.86
CA PHE A 32 -13.42 15.40 -3.87
C PHE A 32 -12.95 14.91 -2.49
N PHE A 33 -12.15 13.85 -2.46
CA PHE A 33 -11.64 13.27 -1.22
C PHE A 33 -10.62 14.19 -0.52
N ALA A 34 -9.74 14.86 -1.28
CA ALA A 34 -8.81 15.83 -0.71
C ALA A 34 -9.54 17.00 -0.03
N ARG A 35 -10.60 17.51 -0.68
CA ARG A 35 -11.42 18.61 -0.12
C ARG A 35 -12.10 18.22 1.19
N ARG A 36 -12.66 17.01 1.28
CA ARG A 36 -13.30 16.52 2.50
C ARG A 36 -12.30 16.19 3.62
N LEU A 37 -11.14 15.63 3.26
CA LEU A 37 -10.05 15.40 4.20
C LEU A 37 -9.54 16.70 4.82
N MET A 38 -9.33 17.75 4.02
CA MET A 38 -8.91 19.06 4.53
C MET A 38 -9.99 19.75 5.38
N ARG A 39 -11.26 19.66 4.99
CA ARG A 39 -12.37 20.23 5.78
C ARG A 39 -12.52 19.56 7.13
N SER A 40 -12.45 18.22 7.18
CA SER A 40 -12.52 17.48 8.44
C SER A 40 -11.31 17.75 9.32
N GLY A 41 -10.10 17.81 8.75
CA GLY A 41 -8.90 18.24 9.47
C GLY A 41 -9.04 19.65 10.06
N LEU A 42 -9.55 20.62 9.30
CA LEU A 42 -9.78 21.99 9.77
C LEU A 42 -10.82 22.05 10.91
N GLN A 43 -11.91 21.28 10.81
CA GLN A 43 -12.91 21.18 11.87
C GLN A 43 -12.30 20.64 13.17
N LEU A 44 -11.42 19.62 13.08
CA LEU A 44 -10.70 19.12 14.25
C LEU A 44 -9.70 20.12 14.81
N SER A 45 -9.01 20.90 13.97
CA SER A 45 -8.13 21.99 14.44
C SER A 45 -8.89 23.05 15.23
N VAL A 46 -10.08 23.44 14.76
CA VAL A 46 -10.96 24.36 15.49
C VAL A 46 -11.43 23.71 16.80
N GLY A 47 -11.86 22.45 16.76
CA GLY A 47 -12.26 21.71 17.96
C GLY A 47 -11.14 21.61 19.00
N LEU A 48 -9.90 21.37 18.58
CA LEU A 48 -8.72 21.37 19.45
C LEU A 48 -8.47 22.73 20.10
N ALA A 49 -8.46 23.80 19.30
CA ALA A 49 -8.23 25.15 19.82
C ALA A 49 -9.32 25.53 20.83
N VAL A 50 -10.58 25.28 20.51
CA VAL A 50 -11.72 25.52 21.42
C VAL A 50 -11.59 24.68 22.68
N GLY A 51 -11.28 23.38 22.56
CA GLY A 51 -11.13 22.47 23.70
C GLY A 51 -10.01 22.90 24.65
N VAL A 52 -8.84 23.26 24.13
CA VAL A 52 -7.69 23.71 24.95
C VAL A 52 -7.99 25.03 25.66
N ILE A 53 -8.57 26.00 24.95
CA ILE A 53 -8.97 27.28 25.52
C ILE A 53 -10.02 27.06 26.62
N PHE A 54 -11.05 26.25 26.33
CA PHE A 54 -12.12 25.95 27.27
C PHE A 54 -11.61 25.21 28.51
N ASN A 55 -10.67 24.27 28.34
CA ASN A 55 -10.05 23.58 29.45
C ASN A 55 -9.34 24.55 30.41
N ASN A 56 -8.53 25.46 29.87
CA ASN A 56 -7.72 26.37 30.68
C ASN A 56 -8.55 27.48 31.35
N ILE A 57 -9.63 27.94 30.72
CA ILE A 57 -10.44 29.05 31.24
C ILE A 57 -11.54 28.57 32.19
N PHE A 58 -12.16 27.42 31.90
CA PHE A 58 -13.37 26.99 32.62
C PHE A 58 -13.21 25.67 33.35
N VAL A 59 -12.48 24.70 32.80
CA VAL A 59 -12.41 23.35 33.40
C VAL A 59 -11.42 23.32 34.55
N GLN A 60 -10.19 23.81 34.36
CA GLN A 60 -9.17 23.81 35.41
C GLN A 60 -9.60 24.63 36.65
N PRO A 61 -10.06 25.90 36.52
CA PRO A 61 -10.46 26.67 37.71
C PRO A 61 -11.65 26.05 38.47
N ASN A 62 -12.60 25.47 37.73
CA ASN A 62 -13.74 24.77 38.36
C ASN A 62 -13.31 23.46 39.00
N LEU A 63 -12.27 22.80 38.50
CA LEU A 63 -11.74 21.55 39.06
C LEU A 63 -10.97 21.83 40.35
N ASP A 64 -10.15 22.89 40.38
CA ASP A 64 -9.42 23.32 41.58
C ASP A 64 -10.40 23.68 42.71
N THR A 65 -11.47 24.41 42.39
CA THR A 65 -12.54 24.72 43.36
C THR A 65 -13.26 23.46 43.84
N TYR A 66 -13.48 22.49 42.95
CA TYR A 66 -14.15 21.24 43.28
C TYR A 66 -13.30 20.31 44.17
N GLU A 67 -11.97 20.36 44.04
CA GLU A 67 -11.02 19.67 44.91
C GLU A 67 -11.17 20.12 46.37
N GLU A 68 -11.29 21.43 46.58
CA GLU A 68 -11.48 22.02 47.92
C GLU A 68 -12.85 21.69 48.52
N GLU A 69 -13.91 21.64 47.70
CA GLU A 69 -15.27 21.41 48.17
C GLU A 69 -15.62 19.93 48.38
N ASN A 70 -15.12 19.01 47.54
CA ASN A 70 -15.52 17.61 47.53
C ASN A 70 -14.32 16.67 47.26
N PRO A 71 -13.42 16.47 48.23
CA PRO A 71 -12.20 15.68 48.05
C PRO A 71 -12.47 14.20 47.75
N ASP A 72 -13.56 13.63 48.28
CA ASP A 72 -13.89 12.21 48.11
C ASP A 72 -14.35 11.85 46.68
N LEU A 73 -14.86 12.82 45.92
CA LEU A 73 -15.37 12.65 44.54
C LEU A 73 -14.41 13.24 43.49
N TYR A 74 -13.34 13.89 43.93
CA TYR A 74 -12.37 14.56 43.08
C TYR A 74 -11.67 13.58 42.12
N ASP A 75 -11.21 12.43 42.61
CA ASP A 75 -10.48 11.43 41.81
C ASP A 75 -11.32 10.88 40.65
N GLU A 76 -12.62 10.71 40.87
CA GLU A 76 -13.55 10.27 39.83
C GLU A 76 -13.73 11.37 38.76
N CYS A 77 -13.91 12.62 39.20
CA CYS A 77 -14.08 13.73 38.29
C CYS A 77 -12.81 14.04 37.49
N LEU A 78 -11.64 13.94 38.13
CA LEU A 78 -10.32 14.03 37.51
C LEU A 78 -10.13 12.95 36.43
N THR A 79 -10.65 11.73 36.68
CA THR A 79 -10.59 10.64 35.69
C THR A 79 -11.39 10.99 34.42
N LEU A 80 -12.58 11.59 34.55
CA LEU A 80 -13.40 12.04 33.40
C LEU A 80 -12.73 13.18 32.62
N VAL A 81 -12.21 14.19 33.33
CA VAL A 81 -11.51 15.33 32.71
C VAL A 81 -10.23 14.84 32.03
N GLY A 82 -9.48 13.96 32.69
CA GLY A 82 -8.27 13.32 32.14
C GLY A 82 -8.56 12.53 30.87
N PHE A 83 -9.61 11.70 30.86
CA PHE A 83 -10.05 10.98 29.66
C PHE A 83 -10.35 11.94 28.49
N SER A 84 -11.11 13.00 28.76
CA SER A 84 -11.46 14.02 27.76
C SER A 84 -10.23 14.77 27.25
N ALA A 85 -9.29 15.12 28.13
CA ALA A 85 -8.04 15.79 27.78
C ALA A 85 -7.15 14.94 26.88
N VAL A 86 -7.05 13.62 27.14
CA VAL A 86 -6.28 12.69 26.30
C VAL A 86 -6.83 12.66 24.87
N ILE A 87 -8.15 12.70 24.68
CA ILE A 87 -8.76 12.79 23.34
C ILE A 87 -8.30 14.06 22.62
N TYR A 88 -8.30 15.21 23.29
CA TYR A 88 -7.81 16.46 22.68
C TYR A 88 -6.31 16.39 22.35
N GLN A 89 -5.49 15.75 23.19
CA GLN A 89 -4.06 15.58 22.95
C GLN A 89 -3.75 14.69 21.73
N THR A 90 -4.68 13.85 21.28
CA THR A 90 -4.48 13.00 20.10
C THR A 90 -4.88 13.69 18.79
N LEU A 91 -5.66 14.77 18.84
CA LEU A 91 -6.11 15.52 17.66
C LEU A 91 -4.97 16.09 16.78
N PRO A 92 -3.83 16.57 17.30
CA PRO A 92 -2.70 16.99 16.47
C PRO A 92 -2.25 15.90 15.49
N ALA A 93 -2.21 14.63 15.92
CA ALA A 93 -1.85 13.52 15.05
C ALA A 93 -2.91 13.29 13.96
N ALA A 94 -4.20 13.43 14.28
CA ALA A 94 -5.28 13.38 13.29
C ALA A 94 -5.18 14.52 12.26
N ILE A 95 -4.82 15.73 12.69
CA ILE A 95 -4.63 16.89 11.81
C ILE A 95 -3.47 16.64 10.85
N VAL A 96 -2.38 16.02 11.31
CA VAL A 96 -1.24 15.64 10.44
C VAL A 96 -1.68 14.70 9.31
N LEU A 97 -2.61 13.78 9.56
CA LEU A 97 -3.16 12.90 8.52
C LEU A 97 -3.94 13.64 7.42
N SER A 98 -4.39 14.87 7.69
CA SER A 98 -5.05 15.70 6.67
C SER A 98 -4.07 16.44 5.75
N LEU A 99 -2.81 16.65 6.18
CA LEU A 99 -1.79 17.40 5.44
C LEU A 99 -1.48 16.83 4.05
N PRO A 100 -1.47 15.51 3.79
CA PRO A 100 -1.35 14.96 2.44
C PRO A 100 -2.45 15.41 1.47
N GLY A 101 -3.61 15.83 1.97
CA GLY A 101 -4.71 16.40 1.18
C GLY A 101 -4.52 17.89 0.84
N SER A 102 -3.60 18.58 1.52
CA SER A 102 -3.37 20.03 1.35
C SER A 102 -2.73 20.41 0.02
N GLY A 103 -2.21 19.48 -0.78
CA GLY A 103 -1.51 19.81 -2.02
C GLY A 103 -0.22 20.61 -1.80
N LEU A 104 0.32 20.67 -0.57
CA LEU A 104 1.68 21.13 -0.32
C LEU A 104 2.66 20.10 -0.91
N ARG A 105 3.60 20.55 -1.74
CA ARG A 105 4.56 19.63 -2.39
C ARG A 105 5.43 18.86 -1.41
N PHE A 106 5.61 19.31 -0.18
CA PHE A 106 6.30 18.54 0.87
C PHE A 106 5.50 17.28 1.27
N PHE A 107 4.18 17.43 1.44
CA PHE A 107 3.23 16.37 1.80
C PHE A 107 2.66 15.62 0.60
N GLU A 108 3.18 15.87 -0.60
CA GLU A 108 2.76 15.15 -1.81
C GLU A 108 2.92 13.63 -1.59
N PRO A 109 1.89 12.81 -1.82
CA PRO A 109 1.96 11.38 -1.55
C PRO A 109 3.00 10.64 -2.42
N PHE A 110 3.16 11.07 -3.67
CA PHE A 110 3.99 10.41 -4.68
C PHE A 110 4.88 11.41 -5.39
N LYS A 111 6.15 11.06 -5.61
CA LYS A 111 7.05 11.81 -6.48
C LYS A 111 7.13 11.09 -7.82
N ARG A 112 6.83 11.81 -8.92
CA ARG A 112 7.17 11.36 -10.27
C ARG A 112 8.61 11.76 -10.53
N THR A 113 9.47 10.77 -10.76
CA THR A 113 10.86 11.03 -11.18
C THR A 113 10.94 10.67 -12.65
N SER A 114 11.07 11.69 -13.51
CA SER A 114 11.49 11.47 -14.90
C SER A 114 12.97 11.04 -14.88
N PRO A 115 13.38 10.04 -15.67
CA PRO A 115 14.81 9.83 -15.90
C PRO A 115 15.41 11.08 -16.58
N SER A 116 16.60 11.47 -16.10
CA SER A 116 17.52 12.56 -16.52
C SER A 116 17.12 14.04 -16.34
N SER A 117 17.65 14.64 -15.25
CA SER A 117 18.31 15.94 -15.30
C SER A 117 19.58 15.84 -14.44
N GLY A 118 20.55 15.08 -14.93
CA GLY A 118 21.79 14.79 -14.24
C GLY A 118 22.81 14.20 -15.19
N GLN A 119 23.70 15.08 -15.64
CA GLN A 119 24.97 14.85 -16.35
C GLN A 119 24.88 14.76 -17.88
N ASP A 120 25.15 15.92 -18.49
CA ASP A 120 25.53 16.09 -19.88
C ASP A 120 26.79 15.26 -20.19
N THR A 121 26.65 14.29 -21.08
CA THR A 121 27.65 13.97 -22.09
C THR A 121 26.90 13.62 -23.36
N VAL A 122 27.08 14.48 -24.36
CA VAL A 122 26.54 14.38 -25.70
C VAL A 122 27.12 13.14 -26.38
N GLU A 123 26.29 12.16 -26.69
CA GLU A 123 26.51 11.29 -27.84
C GLU A 123 25.19 11.15 -28.60
N GLU A 124 25.26 11.38 -29.91
CA GLU A 124 24.14 11.39 -30.86
C GLU A 124 23.53 9.99 -30.98
N GLY A 125 22.48 9.72 -30.21
CA GLY A 125 21.57 8.61 -30.39
C GLY A 125 20.14 9.09 -30.21
N GLY A 126 19.25 8.75 -31.14
CA GLY A 126 17.84 9.19 -31.12
C GLY A 126 17.13 8.90 -29.78
N PRO A 127 16.04 9.63 -29.46
CA PRO A 127 15.43 9.57 -28.14
C PRO A 127 14.85 8.18 -27.85
N ASP A 128 15.38 7.53 -26.82
CA ASP A 128 14.93 6.24 -26.30
C ASP A 128 13.42 6.22 -25.95
N PRO A 129 12.68 5.16 -26.30
CA PRO A 129 11.25 5.04 -26.00
C PRO A 129 10.91 4.70 -24.54
N THR A 130 11.90 4.60 -23.63
CA THR A 130 11.71 4.14 -22.24
C THR A 130 11.62 5.28 -21.20
N ASN A 131 11.14 6.46 -21.59
CA ASN A 131 10.87 7.57 -20.68
C ASN A 131 9.61 7.34 -19.82
N MET A 132 9.59 6.24 -19.05
CA MET A 132 8.52 5.97 -18.11
C MET A 132 8.80 6.65 -16.77
N THR A 133 7.85 7.49 -16.34
CA THR A 133 7.95 8.22 -15.07
C THR A 133 7.95 7.24 -13.90
N LYS A 134 9.01 7.24 -13.09
CA LYS A 134 9.05 6.42 -11.87
C LYS A 134 8.12 7.05 -10.83
N VAL A 135 7.06 6.34 -10.47
CA VAL A 135 6.17 6.75 -9.38
C VAL A 135 6.72 6.16 -8.09
N ARG A 136 7.27 7.00 -7.22
CA ARG A 136 7.80 6.59 -5.91
C ARG A 136 6.94 7.17 -4.80
N ARG A 137 6.51 6.32 -3.85
CA ARG A 137 5.86 6.78 -2.62
C ARG A 137 6.84 7.60 -1.78
N ARG A 138 6.42 8.77 -1.29
CA ARG A 138 7.26 9.61 -0.42
C ARG A 138 7.28 9.08 1.01
N PHE A 139 8.41 9.30 1.69
CA PHE A 139 8.62 8.87 3.07
C PHE A 139 7.58 9.49 4.03
N VAL A 140 7.24 10.78 3.84
CA VAL A 140 6.21 11.46 4.65
C VAL A 140 4.85 10.77 4.55
N PHE A 141 4.50 10.25 3.37
CA PHE A 141 3.25 9.53 3.18
C PHE A 141 3.26 8.16 3.87
N GLN A 142 4.39 7.46 3.86
CA GLN A 142 4.58 6.23 4.63
C GLN A 142 4.48 6.49 6.15
N LEU A 143 5.04 7.61 6.62
CA LEU A 143 4.92 8.02 8.01
C LEU A 143 3.47 8.30 8.39
N CYS A 144 2.67 8.92 7.51
CA CYS A 144 1.23 9.11 7.73
C CYS A 144 0.47 7.77 7.80
N GLU A 145 0.83 6.79 6.97
CA GLU A 145 0.25 5.43 7.04
C GLU A 145 0.53 4.78 8.40
N VAL A 146 1.78 4.85 8.88
CA VAL A 146 2.17 4.30 10.18
C VAL A 146 1.50 5.06 11.33
N LEU A 147 1.48 6.39 11.26
CA LEU A 147 0.81 7.24 12.25
C LEU A 147 -0.67 6.88 12.39
N ALA A 148 -1.37 6.67 11.27
CA ALA A 148 -2.78 6.26 11.29
C ALA A 148 -2.98 4.90 11.98
N VAL A 149 -2.06 3.94 11.79
CA VAL A 149 -2.12 2.65 12.51
C VAL A 149 -1.85 2.84 14.01
N CYS A 150 -0.83 3.62 14.38
CA CYS A 150 -0.55 3.91 15.79
C CYS A 150 -1.75 4.56 16.47
N MET A 151 -2.47 5.45 15.77
CA MET A 151 -3.69 6.06 16.29
C MET A 151 -4.82 5.04 16.48
N LEU A 152 -5.02 4.10 15.54
CA LEU A 152 -6.01 3.03 15.71
C LEU A 152 -5.68 2.09 16.87
N LEU A 153 -4.40 1.81 17.10
CA LEU A 153 -3.96 1.03 18.26
C LEU A 153 -4.17 1.79 19.57
N PHE A 154 -3.88 3.10 19.57
CA PHE A 154 -4.14 3.97 20.71
C PHE A 154 -5.63 4.06 21.03
N ASP A 155 -6.49 4.07 20.01
CA ASP A 155 -7.94 4.05 20.16
C ASP A 155 -8.44 2.80 20.89
N PHE A 156 -7.81 1.64 20.67
CA PHE A 156 -8.14 0.44 21.44
C PHE A 156 -7.88 0.64 22.93
N CYS A 157 -6.79 1.32 23.30
CA CYS A 157 -6.51 1.72 24.68
C CYS A 157 -7.52 2.76 25.20
N LEU A 158 -7.95 3.71 24.36
CA LEU A 158 -8.99 4.69 24.73
C LEU A 158 -10.33 4.01 25.04
N VAL A 159 -10.72 2.99 24.27
CA VAL A 159 -11.94 2.23 24.55
C VAL A 159 -11.84 1.54 25.91
N ALA A 160 -10.70 0.94 26.25
CA ALA A 160 -10.48 0.36 27.58
C ALA A 160 -10.54 1.41 28.69
N TYR A 161 -9.99 2.61 28.45
CA TYR A 161 -10.07 3.71 29.42
C TYR A 161 -11.50 4.23 29.58
N PHE A 162 -12.27 4.33 28.50
CA PHE A 162 -13.69 4.70 28.54
C PHE A 162 -14.52 3.71 29.37
N LEU A 163 -14.27 2.40 29.23
CA LEU A 163 -14.92 1.39 30.08
C LEU A 163 -14.62 1.62 31.56
N ARG A 164 -13.38 1.99 31.91
CA ARG A 164 -13.03 2.35 33.29
C ARG A 164 -13.86 3.55 33.78
N VAL A 165 -13.96 4.62 32.99
CA VAL A 165 -14.76 5.82 33.32
C VAL A 165 -16.24 5.47 33.56
N LEU A 166 -16.80 4.57 32.75
CA LEU A 166 -18.17 4.09 32.92
C LEU A 166 -18.36 3.27 34.20
N PHE A 167 -17.44 2.35 34.51
CA PHE A 167 -17.54 1.50 35.70
C PHE A 167 -17.34 2.27 37.01
N THR A 168 -16.59 3.37 37.00
CA THR A 168 -16.40 4.22 38.18
C THR A 168 -17.52 5.23 38.39
N GLY A 169 -18.52 5.32 37.51
CA GLY A 169 -19.62 6.30 37.65
C GLY A 169 -19.19 7.76 37.49
N ALA A 170 -17.98 8.00 36.98
CA ALA A 170 -17.33 9.32 36.92
C ALA A 170 -18.13 10.39 36.14
N ILE A 171 -19.05 9.96 35.26
CA ILE A 171 -19.93 10.84 34.48
C ILE A 171 -20.95 11.54 35.38
N ASP A 172 -21.44 10.86 36.41
CA ASP A 172 -22.48 11.36 37.30
C ASP A 172 -21.91 12.10 38.51
N SER A 173 -20.67 11.77 38.94
CA SER A 173 -20.02 12.43 40.08
C SER A 173 -19.59 13.87 39.79
N CYS A 174 -19.25 14.23 38.55
CA CYS A 174 -19.01 15.63 38.21
C CYS A 174 -20.34 16.44 38.14
N GLY A 175 -20.53 17.35 39.11
CA GLY A 175 -21.67 18.27 39.15
C GLY A 175 -21.55 19.50 38.24
N SER A 176 -20.34 19.84 37.78
CA SER A 176 -20.09 21.07 37.02
C SER A 176 -20.51 20.95 35.55
N ILE A 177 -21.35 21.87 35.09
CA ILE A 177 -21.82 21.90 33.69
C ILE A 177 -20.66 22.04 32.69
N SER A 178 -19.58 22.74 33.08
CA SER A 178 -18.38 22.94 32.26
C SER A 178 -17.71 21.61 31.92
N THR A 179 -17.57 20.71 32.89
CA THR A 179 -16.93 19.39 32.68
C THR A 179 -17.74 18.51 31.73
N ARG A 180 -19.08 18.55 31.81
CA ARG A 180 -19.97 17.81 30.91
C ARG A 180 -19.90 18.33 29.48
N VAL A 181 -19.87 19.66 29.30
CA VAL A 181 -19.69 20.28 27.98
C VAL A 181 -18.33 19.92 27.39
N PHE A 182 -17.27 19.92 28.21
CA PHE A 182 -15.93 19.51 27.78
C PHE A 182 -15.87 18.04 27.34
N ALA A 183 -16.48 17.13 28.11
CA ALA A 183 -16.56 15.71 27.75
C ALA A 183 -17.39 15.47 26.48
N LEU A 184 -18.50 16.17 26.30
CA LEU A 184 -19.30 16.12 25.06
C LEU A 184 -18.52 16.63 23.85
N GLY A 185 -17.77 17.72 24.02
CA GLY A 185 -16.86 18.23 22.99
C GLY A 185 -15.79 17.19 22.60
N ALA A 186 -15.19 16.52 23.60
CA ALA A 186 -14.23 15.45 23.37
C ALA A 186 -14.86 14.28 22.59
N ALA A 187 -16.08 13.86 22.93
CA ALA A 187 -16.79 12.80 22.20
C ALA A 187 -17.03 13.16 20.72
N PHE A 188 -17.40 14.42 20.42
CA PHE A 188 -17.55 14.88 19.04
C PHE A 188 -16.20 14.87 18.28
N CYS A 189 -15.13 15.33 18.94
CA CYS A 189 -13.77 15.28 18.39
C CYS A 189 -13.31 13.83 18.13
N TYR A 190 -13.65 12.90 19.01
CA TYR A 190 -13.37 11.47 18.85
C TYR A 190 -14.11 10.86 17.66
N ALA A 191 -15.39 11.21 17.45
CA ALA A 191 -16.10 10.81 16.24
C ALA A 191 -15.46 11.41 14.97
N GLY A 192 -15.03 12.67 15.04
CA GLY A 192 -14.34 13.35 13.94
C GLY A 192 -13.00 12.71 13.57
N PHE A 193 -12.30 12.08 14.52
CA PHE A 193 -11.08 11.31 14.25
C PHE A 193 -11.32 10.16 13.27
N PHE A 194 -12.38 9.35 13.47
CA PHE A 194 -12.73 8.28 12.53
C PHE A 194 -13.08 8.80 11.14
N VAL A 195 -13.73 9.97 11.08
CA VAL A 195 -14.05 10.64 9.82
C VAL A 195 -12.77 11.03 9.07
N VAL A 196 -11.74 11.52 9.77
CA VAL A 196 -10.44 11.84 9.16
C VAL A 196 -9.74 10.59 8.65
N ILE A 197 -9.68 9.50 9.43
CA ILE A 197 -9.10 8.23 8.98
C ILE A 197 -9.84 7.69 7.76
N TYR A 198 -11.17 7.73 7.76
CA TYR A 198 -11.99 7.30 6.63
C TYR A 198 -11.63 8.08 5.35
N TYR A 199 -11.61 9.42 5.43
CA TYR A 199 -11.28 10.24 4.27
C TYR A 199 -9.82 10.10 3.85
N PHE A 200 -8.89 9.89 4.79
CA PHE A 200 -7.49 9.61 4.48
C PHE A 200 -7.33 8.29 3.70
N ALA A 201 -7.98 7.22 4.16
CA ALA A 201 -7.98 5.93 3.48
C ALA A 201 -8.56 6.01 2.07
N ARG A 202 -9.68 6.73 1.91
CA ARG A 202 -10.33 6.96 0.59
C ARG A 202 -9.48 7.83 -0.33
N TYR A 203 -8.91 8.91 0.20
CA TYR A 203 -8.02 9.79 -0.55
C TYR A 203 -6.80 9.03 -1.07
N ARG A 204 -6.19 8.20 -0.22
CA ARG A 204 -5.06 7.34 -0.58
C ARG A 204 -5.38 6.46 -1.79
N GLU A 205 -6.47 5.70 -1.75
CA GLU A 205 -6.84 4.83 -2.87
C GLU A 205 -7.18 5.61 -4.13
N HIS A 206 -7.89 6.73 -3.99
CA HIS A 206 -8.20 7.60 -5.12
C HIS A 206 -6.93 8.10 -5.84
N ILE A 207 -5.91 8.53 -5.09
CA ILE A 207 -4.63 8.96 -5.68
C ILE A 207 -3.90 7.80 -6.35
N LYS A 208 -3.91 6.60 -5.75
CA LYS A 208 -3.33 5.40 -6.37
C LYS A 208 -3.99 5.07 -7.70
N MET A 209 -5.32 5.13 -7.75
CA MET A 209 -6.10 4.90 -8.97
C MET A 209 -5.80 5.94 -10.04
N GLN A 210 -5.72 7.23 -9.69
CA GLN A 210 -5.34 8.31 -10.63
C GLN A 210 -3.93 8.14 -11.21
N LEU A 211 -3.03 7.49 -10.48
CA LEU A 211 -1.67 7.20 -10.94
C LEU A 211 -1.57 5.89 -11.72
N GLY A 212 -2.64 5.09 -11.80
CA GLY A 212 -2.60 3.73 -12.36
C GLY A 212 -1.69 2.77 -11.56
N ALA A 213 -1.28 3.15 -10.35
CA ALA A 213 -0.36 2.39 -9.50
C ALA A 213 -1.17 1.60 -8.45
N PHE A 214 -1.92 0.61 -8.93
CA PHE A 214 -2.87 -0.15 -8.11
C PHE A 214 -2.21 -1.02 -7.05
N GLN A 215 -1.03 -1.57 -7.34
CA GLN A 215 -0.30 -2.46 -6.43
C GLN A 215 0.86 -1.75 -5.77
N GLU A 216 1.18 -2.17 -4.56
CA GLU A 216 2.31 -1.61 -3.80
C GLU A 216 3.66 -1.86 -4.45
N ALA A 217 3.82 -2.97 -5.17
CA ALA A 217 5.02 -3.27 -5.95
C ALA A 217 5.27 -2.23 -7.06
N ASP A 218 4.21 -1.62 -7.61
CA ASP A 218 4.35 -0.59 -8.64
C ASP A 218 4.85 0.75 -8.09
N GLN A 219 4.80 0.95 -6.78
CA GLN A 219 5.10 2.21 -6.09
C GLN A 219 6.50 2.25 -5.47
N THR A 220 7.24 1.14 -5.50
CA THR A 220 8.62 1.03 -5.02
C THR A 220 9.64 1.57 -6.03
N GLY A 221 9.20 1.86 -7.27
CA GLY A 221 10.04 2.39 -8.33
C GLY A 221 10.92 1.35 -9.02
N ASP A 222 10.56 0.06 -8.95
CA ASP A 222 11.27 -0.99 -9.69
C ASP A 222 11.10 -0.78 -11.20
N VAL A 223 12.17 -0.32 -11.84
CA VAL A 223 12.22 -0.07 -13.29
C VAL A 223 12.58 -1.30 -14.09
N ARG A 224 12.98 -2.41 -13.44
CA ARG A 224 13.38 -3.63 -14.14
C ARG A 224 12.28 -4.17 -15.05
N LYS A 225 11.02 -3.90 -14.71
CA LYS A 225 9.84 -4.27 -15.53
C LYS A 225 9.74 -3.55 -16.88
N TYR A 226 10.44 -2.43 -17.07
CA TYR A 226 10.40 -1.61 -18.29
C TYR A 226 11.76 -1.50 -19.00
N VAL A 227 12.78 -2.25 -18.55
CA VAL A 227 14.09 -2.24 -19.20
C VAL A 227 13.97 -2.94 -20.55
N ASP A 228 14.33 -2.22 -21.61
CA ASP A 228 14.47 -2.80 -22.93
C ASP A 228 15.69 -3.71 -22.95
N LEU A 229 15.43 -5.00 -23.22
CA LEU A 229 16.45 -6.04 -23.22
C LEU A 229 17.41 -5.89 -24.40
N ARG A 230 16.99 -5.23 -25.49
CA ARG A 230 17.77 -5.10 -26.72
C ARG A 230 18.77 -3.93 -26.70
N SER A 231 18.46 -2.86 -25.96
CA SER A 231 19.21 -1.60 -25.99
C SER A 231 20.12 -1.38 -24.78
N ASP A 232 19.93 -2.07 -23.65
CA ASP A 232 20.69 -1.76 -22.44
C ASP A 232 22.07 -2.44 -22.39
N GLN A 233 23.07 -1.72 -22.90
CA GLN A 233 24.49 -2.09 -22.86
C GLN A 233 25.06 -2.19 -21.43
N LYS A 234 24.31 -1.82 -20.38
CA LYS A 234 24.75 -1.82 -18.97
C LYS A 234 24.45 -3.12 -18.21
N LEU A 235 23.88 -4.13 -18.88
CA LEU A 235 23.64 -5.47 -18.31
C LEU A 235 24.90 -6.35 -18.33
N ASN A 236 25.99 -5.87 -17.73
CA ASN A 236 27.33 -6.48 -17.87
C ASN A 236 27.51 -7.78 -17.07
N THR A 237 26.53 -8.18 -16.26
CA THR A 237 26.64 -9.36 -15.37
C THR A 237 25.44 -10.27 -15.53
N THR A 238 25.70 -11.57 -15.62
CA THR A 238 24.68 -12.62 -15.74
C THR A 238 23.64 -12.55 -14.62
N ALA A 239 24.06 -12.21 -13.39
CA ALA A 239 23.15 -12.03 -12.25
C ALA A 239 22.18 -10.84 -12.41
N LYS A 240 22.64 -9.70 -12.96
CA LYS A 240 21.77 -8.54 -13.24
C LYS A 240 20.81 -8.86 -14.38
N LEU A 241 21.32 -9.48 -15.44
CA LEU A 241 20.54 -9.94 -16.58
C LEU A 241 19.40 -10.88 -16.13
N LEU A 242 19.76 -11.90 -15.34
CA LEU A 242 18.80 -12.85 -14.77
C LEU A 242 17.76 -12.14 -13.89
N GLY A 243 18.19 -11.16 -13.09
CA GLY A 243 17.27 -10.34 -12.29
C GLY A 243 16.25 -9.58 -13.13
N VAL A 244 16.65 -9.02 -14.28
CA VAL A 244 15.73 -8.31 -15.19
C VAL A 244 14.81 -9.28 -15.91
N VAL A 245 15.34 -10.38 -16.45
CA VAL A 245 14.56 -11.43 -17.13
C VAL A 245 13.48 -11.98 -16.21
N ARG A 246 13.81 -12.33 -14.96
CA ARG A 246 12.84 -12.84 -13.99
C ARG A 246 11.70 -11.85 -13.71
N VAL A 247 12.05 -10.58 -13.47
CA VAL A 247 11.05 -9.54 -13.18
C VAL A 247 10.15 -9.29 -14.39
N ARG A 248 10.72 -9.13 -15.59
CA ARG A 248 9.91 -8.93 -16.81
C ARG A 248 9.04 -10.13 -17.12
N LEU A 249 9.58 -11.35 -17.02
CA LEU A 249 8.82 -12.58 -17.29
C LEU A 249 7.64 -12.72 -16.33
N TYR A 250 7.85 -12.45 -15.04
CA TYR A 250 6.76 -12.42 -14.05
C TYR A 250 5.65 -11.42 -14.45
N TYR A 251 5.99 -10.18 -14.77
CA TYR A 251 4.99 -9.16 -15.14
C TYR A 251 4.35 -9.39 -16.51
N ALA A 252 5.07 -9.95 -17.49
CA ALA A 252 4.51 -10.34 -18.79
C ALA A 252 3.49 -11.48 -18.62
N THR A 253 3.85 -12.50 -17.84
CA THR A 253 2.95 -13.63 -17.51
C THR A 253 1.71 -13.15 -16.77
N ARG A 254 1.85 -12.21 -15.82
CA ARG A 254 0.71 -11.62 -15.11
C ARG A 254 -0.25 -10.85 -16.00
N ARG A 255 0.26 -10.21 -17.06
CA ARG A 255 -0.55 -9.52 -18.06
C ARG A 255 -1.16 -10.48 -19.09
N GLY A 256 -0.66 -11.71 -19.17
CA GLY A 256 -1.05 -12.67 -20.20
C GLY A 256 -0.52 -12.33 -21.60
N ASP A 257 0.54 -11.51 -21.69
CA ASP A 257 1.13 -11.11 -22.97
C ASP A 257 2.11 -12.18 -23.47
N LEU A 258 1.60 -13.09 -24.30
CA LEU A 258 2.35 -14.24 -24.83
C LEU A 258 3.52 -13.82 -25.72
N GLU A 259 3.36 -12.74 -26.49
CA GLU A 259 4.42 -12.25 -27.39
C GLU A 259 5.58 -11.68 -26.58
N GLU A 260 5.29 -10.88 -25.55
CA GLU A 260 6.34 -10.37 -24.67
C GLU A 260 7.02 -11.50 -23.89
N MET A 261 6.28 -12.50 -23.41
CA MET A 261 6.86 -13.69 -22.77
C MET A 261 7.84 -14.39 -23.70
N ARG A 262 7.45 -14.64 -24.96
CA ARG A 262 8.30 -15.30 -25.96
C ARG A 262 9.56 -14.48 -26.24
N GLU A 263 9.43 -13.17 -26.41
CA GLU A 263 10.59 -12.29 -26.62
C GLU A 263 11.60 -12.38 -25.45
N ILE A 264 11.12 -12.36 -24.21
CA ILE A 264 11.98 -12.44 -23.02
C ILE A 264 12.69 -13.79 -22.95
N LEU A 265 11.99 -14.88 -23.27
CA LEU A 265 12.55 -16.24 -23.23
C LEU A 265 13.57 -16.47 -24.35
N GLU A 266 13.29 -16.02 -25.57
CA GLU A 266 14.25 -16.04 -26.69
C GLU A 266 15.50 -15.21 -26.38
N PHE A 267 15.30 -14.03 -25.81
CA PHE A 267 16.42 -13.19 -25.37
C PHE A 267 17.26 -13.91 -24.30
N ALA A 268 16.62 -14.60 -23.35
CA ALA A 268 17.33 -15.33 -22.32
C ALA A 268 18.19 -16.47 -22.90
N LYS A 269 17.63 -17.22 -23.86
CA LYS A 269 18.32 -18.27 -24.61
C LYS A 269 19.49 -17.73 -25.43
N ALA A 270 19.27 -16.64 -26.18
CA ALA A 270 20.31 -15.99 -26.99
C ALA A 270 21.49 -15.46 -26.17
N LYS A 271 21.27 -15.13 -24.89
CA LYS A 271 22.31 -14.70 -23.95
C LYS A 271 22.96 -15.85 -23.16
N GLY A 272 22.64 -17.11 -23.47
CA GLY A 272 23.20 -18.28 -22.81
C GLY A 272 22.80 -18.42 -21.34
N LEU A 273 21.66 -17.86 -20.91
CA LEU A 273 21.19 -18.03 -19.53
C LEU A 273 20.81 -19.49 -19.22
N THR A 274 20.50 -20.27 -20.26
CA THR A 274 20.27 -21.72 -20.18
C THR A 274 21.49 -22.46 -19.63
N ASP A 275 22.70 -22.05 -20.04
CA ASP A 275 23.96 -22.68 -19.62
C ASP A 275 24.26 -22.43 -18.13
N VAL A 276 23.65 -21.38 -17.56
CA VAL A 276 23.75 -21.01 -16.15
C VAL A 276 22.69 -21.74 -15.28
N GLY A 277 21.80 -22.51 -15.92
CA GLY A 277 20.74 -23.29 -15.27
C GLY A 277 19.39 -22.58 -15.22
N PHE A 278 19.08 -21.68 -16.15
CA PHE A 278 17.72 -21.17 -16.35
C PHE A 278 16.93 -22.12 -17.27
N PRO A 279 15.67 -22.51 -16.95
CA PRO A 279 14.87 -22.08 -15.81
C PRO A 279 15.06 -22.89 -14.51
N ASP A 280 15.52 -24.15 -14.56
CA ASP A 280 15.49 -25.12 -13.45
C ASP A 280 16.12 -24.63 -12.15
N LYS A 281 17.38 -24.22 -12.17
CA LYS A 281 18.11 -23.78 -10.97
C LYS A 281 17.55 -22.48 -10.40
N VAL A 282 16.99 -21.65 -11.27
CA VAL A 282 16.47 -20.32 -10.94
C VAL A 282 15.12 -20.42 -10.23
N TYR A 283 14.26 -21.30 -10.71
CA TYR A 283 12.91 -21.49 -10.22
C TYR A 283 12.72 -22.71 -9.30
N ALA A 284 13.79 -23.47 -9.03
CA ALA A 284 13.79 -24.56 -8.04
C ALA A 284 13.17 -24.18 -6.69
N ALA A 285 12.51 -25.15 -6.06
CA ALA A 285 11.72 -25.01 -4.85
C ALA A 285 12.44 -24.20 -3.78
N PRO A 286 11.77 -23.21 -3.18
CA PRO A 286 12.34 -22.46 -2.08
C PRO A 286 12.48 -23.37 -0.84
N LYS A 287 13.61 -23.26 -0.14
CA LYS A 287 13.81 -23.98 1.13
C LYS A 287 13.11 -23.24 2.26
N ILE A 288 12.28 -23.94 3.04
CA ILE A 288 11.67 -23.40 4.26
C ILE A 288 12.76 -23.31 5.35
N ARG A 289 13.09 -22.10 5.79
CA ARG A 289 14.02 -21.84 6.89
C ARG A 289 13.26 -21.65 8.19
N TRP A 290 13.81 -22.16 9.30
CA TRP A 290 13.22 -22.04 10.64
C TRP A 290 11.75 -22.48 10.72
N LYS A 291 11.32 -23.43 9.87
CA LYS A 291 9.93 -23.90 9.73
C LYS A 291 8.88 -22.86 9.32
N PHE A 292 9.20 -21.57 9.31
CA PHE A 292 8.24 -20.48 9.07
C PHE A 292 8.66 -19.47 7.98
N PHE A 293 9.84 -19.59 7.38
CA PHE A 293 10.33 -18.58 6.42
C PHE A 293 10.70 -19.22 5.08
N ALA A 294 9.85 -19.02 4.08
CA ALA A 294 10.15 -19.29 2.68
C ALA A 294 9.95 -18.03 1.83
N ARG A 295 10.87 -17.78 0.89
CA ARG A 295 10.80 -16.67 -0.06
C ARG A 295 10.34 -17.21 -1.41
N SER A 296 9.27 -16.64 -1.95
CA SER A 296 8.77 -17.02 -3.28
C SER A 296 9.83 -16.79 -4.36
N ARG A 297 9.85 -17.67 -5.35
CA ARG A 297 10.71 -17.57 -6.54
C ARG A 297 10.11 -16.75 -7.67
N GLU A 298 8.85 -16.32 -7.56
CA GLU A 298 8.14 -15.65 -8.66
C GLU A 298 8.03 -16.57 -9.88
N ASN A 299 7.77 -17.86 -9.65
CA ASN A 299 7.72 -18.82 -10.74
C ASN A 299 6.55 -18.45 -11.69
N PRO A 300 6.82 -18.15 -12.98
CA PRO A 300 5.80 -17.77 -13.94
C PRO A 300 4.77 -18.88 -14.18
N VAL A 301 5.13 -20.16 -13.97
CA VAL A 301 4.21 -21.29 -14.10
C VAL A 301 3.05 -21.17 -13.10
N HIS A 302 3.34 -20.87 -11.82
CA HIS A 302 2.30 -20.65 -10.81
C HIS A 302 1.42 -19.44 -11.13
N VAL A 303 2.00 -18.40 -11.70
CA VAL A 303 1.25 -17.20 -12.12
C VAL A 303 0.30 -17.52 -13.27
N ALA A 304 0.79 -18.19 -14.30
CA ALA A 304 -0.03 -18.60 -15.44
C ALA A 304 -1.15 -19.55 -15.01
N ALA A 305 -0.86 -20.50 -14.11
CA ALA A 305 -1.84 -21.43 -13.56
C ALA A 305 -2.91 -20.73 -12.72
N LEU A 306 -2.53 -19.76 -11.88
CA LEU A 306 -3.46 -18.95 -11.08
C LEU A 306 -4.45 -18.18 -11.97
N LEU A 307 -3.96 -17.64 -13.09
CA LEU A 307 -4.73 -16.86 -14.05
C LEU A 307 -5.54 -17.71 -15.02
N GLY A 308 -5.32 -19.03 -15.06
CA GLY A 308 -5.99 -19.92 -15.99
C GLY A 308 -5.49 -19.85 -17.44
N ASN A 309 -4.29 -19.33 -17.68
CA ASN A 309 -3.75 -19.13 -19.02
C ASN A 309 -2.96 -20.36 -19.50
N THR A 310 -3.66 -21.31 -20.14
CA THR A 310 -3.07 -22.55 -20.67
C THR A 310 -2.03 -22.29 -21.75
N ARG A 311 -2.23 -21.30 -22.63
CA ARG A 311 -1.24 -20.95 -23.67
C ARG A 311 0.08 -20.44 -23.10
N ALA A 312 0.01 -19.71 -21.98
CA ALA A 312 1.21 -19.28 -21.27
C ALA A 312 1.93 -20.47 -20.63
N LEU A 313 1.19 -21.48 -20.13
CA LEU A 313 1.77 -22.71 -19.61
C LEU A 313 2.43 -23.54 -20.73
N GLU A 314 1.78 -23.70 -21.88
CA GLU A 314 2.36 -24.36 -23.07
C GLU A 314 3.68 -23.67 -23.48
N LEU A 315 3.68 -22.34 -23.56
CA LEU A 315 4.89 -21.58 -23.86
C LEU A 315 5.99 -21.80 -22.81
N LEU A 316 5.66 -21.86 -21.52
CA LEU A 316 6.67 -22.10 -20.48
C LEU A 316 7.21 -23.54 -20.56
N GLU A 317 6.36 -24.51 -20.88
CA GLU A 317 6.75 -25.92 -21.09
C GLU A 317 7.76 -26.05 -22.24
N GLU A 318 7.50 -25.40 -23.37
CA GLU A 318 8.39 -25.38 -24.55
C GLU A 318 9.82 -24.91 -24.21
N TYR A 319 9.96 -24.03 -23.20
CA TYR A 319 11.25 -23.50 -22.74
C TYR A 319 11.80 -24.22 -21.49
N GLY A 320 11.27 -25.41 -21.18
CA GLY A 320 11.81 -26.32 -20.17
C GLY A 320 11.43 -25.98 -18.72
N PHE A 321 10.34 -25.23 -18.48
CA PHE A 321 9.87 -25.01 -17.12
C PHE A 321 9.16 -26.25 -16.57
N SER A 322 9.53 -26.67 -15.36
CA SER A 322 8.85 -27.76 -14.66
C SER A 322 7.44 -27.36 -14.18
N MET A 323 6.45 -28.21 -14.48
CA MET A 323 5.05 -28.04 -14.06
C MET A 323 4.76 -28.56 -12.64
N GLU A 324 5.72 -29.25 -12.02
CA GLU A 324 5.58 -29.83 -10.68
C GLU A 324 6.30 -29.03 -9.59
N GLU A 325 7.06 -28.00 -9.97
CA GLU A 325 7.88 -27.23 -9.06
C GLU A 325 7.05 -26.53 -7.97
N LEU A 326 7.54 -26.51 -6.74
CA LEU A 326 6.84 -25.89 -5.62
C LEU A 326 7.22 -24.42 -5.49
N ASP A 327 6.24 -23.53 -5.30
CA ASP A 327 6.50 -22.11 -4.98
C ASP A 327 5.51 -21.60 -3.93
N LYS A 328 5.91 -20.52 -3.25
CA LYS A 328 5.08 -19.77 -2.31
C LYS A 328 4.27 -18.73 -3.07
N VAL A 329 3.00 -19.01 -3.35
CA VAL A 329 2.16 -18.11 -4.15
C VAL A 329 1.48 -17.01 -3.31
N ARG A 330 1.06 -17.32 -2.09
CA ARG A 330 0.51 -16.33 -1.16
C ARG A 330 1.62 -15.60 -0.41
N ARG A 331 1.80 -14.33 -0.74
CA ARG A 331 2.86 -13.49 -0.18
C ARG A 331 2.29 -12.52 0.82
N VAL A 332 2.98 -12.38 1.94
CA VAL A 332 2.89 -11.16 2.70
C VAL A 332 3.92 -10.18 2.14
N VAL A 333 3.43 -9.18 1.42
CA VAL A 333 4.21 -7.99 1.16
C VAL A 333 4.14 -7.15 2.45
N VAL A 334 5.20 -7.21 3.26
CA VAL A 334 5.32 -6.32 4.41
C VAL A 334 5.60 -4.93 3.88
N SER A 335 4.54 -4.13 3.75
CA SER A 335 4.64 -2.72 3.42
C SER A 335 3.86 -1.91 4.45
N THR A 336 4.22 -0.63 4.59
CA THR A 336 3.47 0.32 5.41
C THR A 336 2.00 0.42 4.99
N GLY A 337 1.72 0.19 3.71
CA GLY A 337 0.38 0.31 3.18
C GLY A 337 -0.49 -0.94 3.30
N GLY A 338 0.12 -2.13 3.27
CA GLY A 338 -0.54 -3.39 3.62
C GLY A 338 -0.82 -3.45 5.12
N PHE A 339 0.14 -3.01 5.94
CA PHE A 339 -0.03 -2.85 7.38
C PHE A 339 -1.16 -1.88 7.73
N PHE A 340 -1.21 -0.71 7.07
CA PHE A 340 -2.33 0.24 7.20
C PHE A 340 -3.69 -0.40 6.89
N TRP A 341 -3.80 -1.11 5.77
CA TRP A 341 -5.06 -1.75 5.38
C TRP A 341 -5.50 -2.85 6.34
N HIS A 342 -4.56 -3.57 6.96
CA HIS A 342 -4.87 -4.63 7.92
C HIS A 342 -5.66 -4.11 9.14
N PHE A 343 -5.40 -2.90 9.61
CA PHE A 343 -6.15 -2.29 10.71
C PHE A 343 -7.35 -1.49 10.22
N VAL A 344 -7.19 -0.72 9.15
CA VAL A 344 -8.24 0.19 8.65
C VAL A 344 -9.43 -0.56 8.07
N GLN A 345 -9.28 -1.81 7.63
CA GLN A 345 -10.38 -2.64 7.15
C GLN A 345 -11.51 -2.85 8.18
N LEU A 346 -11.21 -2.68 9.48
CA LEU A 346 -12.23 -2.71 10.55
C LEU A 346 -13.23 -1.56 10.44
N ILE A 347 -12.83 -0.45 9.80
CA ILE A 347 -13.60 0.79 9.71
C ILE A 347 -13.98 1.11 8.26
N VAL A 348 -13.15 0.75 7.29
CA VAL A 348 -13.31 1.10 5.87
C VAL A 348 -13.31 -0.14 4.99
N LYS A 349 -14.42 -0.39 4.30
CA LYS A 349 -14.47 -1.45 3.29
C LYS A 349 -13.61 -1.08 2.07
N ARG A 350 -12.66 -1.97 1.75
CA ARG A 350 -11.76 -1.83 0.60
C ARG A 350 -12.57 -1.91 -0.73
N PRO A 351 -12.25 -1.09 -1.75
CA PRO A 351 -12.88 -1.19 -3.07
C PRO A 351 -12.67 -2.57 -3.69
N GLN A 352 -13.69 -3.11 -4.35
CA GLN A 352 -13.57 -4.35 -5.13
C GLN A 352 -12.56 -4.13 -6.29
N GLY A 353 -11.64 -5.08 -6.50
CA GLY A 353 -10.63 -5.01 -7.57
C GLY A 353 -9.23 -4.56 -7.13
N SER A 354 -9.02 -4.14 -5.87
CA SER A 354 -7.67 -4.06 -5.32
C SER A 354 -7.19 -5.47 -4.97
N ASN A 355 -6.70 -6.21 -5.97
CA ASN A 355 -6.16 -7.56 -5.83
C ASN A 355 -4.83 -7.55 -5.05
N GLU A 356 -4.95 -7.30 -3.75
CA GLU A 356 -3.88 -7.44 -2.78
C GLU A 356 -4.41 -8.42 -1.73
N ASP A 357 -4.19 -9.71 -2.00
CA ASP A 357 -4.28 -10.83 -1.05
C ASP A 357 -3.20 -10.70 0.06
N THR A 358 -2.94 -9.49 0.55
CA THR A 358 -1.83 -9.18 1.47
C THR A 358 -2.16 -9.42 2.94
N ALA A 359 -3.37 -9.88 3.27
CA ALA A 359 -3.76 -10.21 4.64
C ALA A 359 -3.79 -11.73 4.93
N VAL A 360 -3.32 -12.59 4.02
CA VAL A 360 -3.18 -14.01 4.34
C VAL A 360 -1.89 -14.20 5.14
N SER A 361 -2.06 -14.35 6.46
CA SER A 361 -1.08 -14.69 7.50
C SER A 361 0.40 -14.74 7.08
N VAL A 362 1.23 -13.93 7.75
CA VAL A 362 2.71 -14.03 7.73
C VAL A 362 3.18 -15.47 7.92
N PHE A 363 2.38 -16.27 8.63
CA PHE A 363 2.66 -17.65 9.01
C PHE A 363 2.13 -18.71 8.03
N HIS A 364 1.40 -18.35 6.97
CA HIS A 364 1.10 -19.30 5.90
C HIS A 364 2.34 -19.47 5.02
N THR A 365 3.04 -20.58 5.23
CA THR A 365 4.32 -20.91 4.58
C THR A 365 4.21 -22.13 3.69
N SER A 366 3.00 -22.44 3.24
CA SER A 366 2.77 -23.58 2.37
C SER A 366 3.35 -23.33 0.99
N LEU A 367 4.21 -24.23 0.54
CA LEU A 367 4.65 -24.31 -0.84
C LEU A 367 3.68 -25.18 -1.61
N VAL A 368 3.25 -24.69 -2.77
CA VAL A 368 2.18 -25.33 -3.55
C VAL A 368 2.64 -25.58 -4.98
N THR A 369 2.08 -26.61 -5.60
CA THR A 369 2.27 -26.85 -7.04
C THR A 369 1.40 -25.90 -7.86
N PRO A 370 1.69 -25.68 -9.16
CA PRO A 370 0.83 -24.93 -10.05
C PRO A 370 -0.60 -25.48 -10.11
N LEU A 371 -0.76 -26.80 -9.97
CA LEU A 371 -2.07 -27.46 -9.94
C LEU A 371 -2.92 -27.01 -8.73
N HIS A 372 -2.34 -26.90 -7.54
CA HIS A 372 -3.05 -26.34 -6.38
C HIS A 372 -3.54 -24.91 -6.65
N CYS A 373 -2.73 -24.10 -7.35
CA CYS A 373 -3.11 -22.74 -7.69
C CYS A 373 -4.34 -22.73 -8.60
N ALA A 374 -4.31 -23.50 -9.69
CA ALA A 374 -5.41 -23.60 -10.64
C ALA A 374 -6.71 -24.13 -9.98
N VAL A 375 -6.60 -25.13 -9.10
CA VAL A 375 -7.75 -25.65 -8.33
C VAL A 375 -8.28 -24.58 -7.37
N SER A 376 -7.40 -23.88 -6.65
CA SER A 376 -7.81 -22.87 -5.66
C SER A 376 -8.53 -21.67 -6.26
N THR A 377 -8.26 -21.34 -7.53
CA THR A 377 -8.92 -20.27 -8.27
C THR A 377 -10.06 -20.75 -9.16
N GLY A 378 -10.37 -22.05 -9.18
CA GLY A 378 -11.46 -22.62 -9.96
C GLY A 378 -11.21 -22.65 -11.48
N GLN A 379 -9.95 -22.66 -11.91
CA GLN A 379 -9.56 -22.64 -13.33
C GLN A 379 -9.63 -24.05 -13.95
N PHE A 380 -10.84 -24.53 -14.24
CA PHE A 380 -11.09 -25.91 -14.67
C PHE A 380 -10.32 -26.34 -15.93
N GLU A 381 -10.20 -25.46 -16.93
CA GLU A 381 -9.46 -25.76 -18.17
C GLU A 381 -7.98 -25.99 -17.90
N THR A 382 -7.39 -25.15 -17.05
CA THR A 382 -5.98 -25.27 -16.65
C THR A 382 -5.74 -26.50 -15.79
N VAL A 383 -6.67 -26.84 -14.89
CA VAL A 383 -6.59 -28.10 -14.11
C VAL A 383 -6.57 -29.30 -15.05
N ARG A 384 -7.48 -29.36 -16.03
CA ARG A 384 -7.53 -30.45 -17.00
C ARG A 384 -6.24 -30.53 -17.82
N TRP A 385 -5.73 -29.39 -18.27
CA TRP A 385 -4.50 -29.31 -19.05
C TRP A 385 -3.30 -29.81 -18.25
N LEU A 386 -3.11 -29.34 -17.00
CA LEU A 386 -2.01 -29.79 -16.14
C LEU A 386 -2.07 -31.30 -15.85
N LEU A 387 -3.26 -31.84 -15.61
CA LEU A 387 -3.44 -33.29 -15.42
C LEU A 387 -3.12 -34.08 -16.70
N ALA A 388 -3.46 -33.54 -17.87
CA ALA A 388 -3.12 -34.15 -19.16
C ALA A 388 -1.60 -34.19 -19.42
N GLN A 389 -0.85 -33.20 -18.91
CA GLN A 389 0.61 -33.20 -18.93
C GLN A 389 1.26 -34.11 -17.85
N GLY A 390 0.45 -34.89 -17.13
CA GLY A 390 0.95 -35.86 -16.14
C GLY A 390 1.34 -35.26 -14.79
N VAL A 391 0.98 -34.00 -14.50
CA VAL A 391 1.23 -33.38 -13.19
C VAL A 391 0.48 -34.16 -12.11
N SER A 392 1.22 -34.64 -11.12
CA SER A 392 0.66 -35.49 -10.06
C SER A 392 -0.31 -34.72 -9.14
N PRO A 393 -1.58 -35.13 -9.02
CA PRO A 393 -2.53 -34.52 -8.09
C PRO A 393 -2.22 -34.86 -6.62
N GLY A 394 -1.44 -35.91 -6.37
CA GLY A 394 -1.08 -36.38 -5.04
C GLY A 394 0.12 -35.67 -4.41
N THR A 395 0.78 -34.73 -5.11
CA THR A 395 1.88 -33.96 -4.52
C THR A 395 1.33 -33.11 -3.38
N LEU A 396 1.82 -33.33 -2.16
CA LEU A 396 1.38 -32.57 -0.99
C LEU A 396 2.01 -31.19 -0.97
N ALA A 397 1.22 -30.18 -0.56
CA ALA A 397 1.76 -28.87 -0.21
C ALA A 397 2.72 -29.00 0.99
N GLN A 398 3.88 -28.36 0.93
CA GLN A 398 4.95 -28.45 1.95
C GLN A 398 4.95 -27.28 2.93
#